data_AF-A0A817QJT1-F1
#
_entry.id   AF-A0A817QJT1-F1
#
_cell.length_a   1.000
_cell.length_b   1.000
_cell.length_c   1.000
_cell.angle_alpha   90.00
_cell.angle_beta   90.00
_cell.angle_gamma   90.00
#
_symmetry.space_group_name_H-M   'P 1'
#
loop_
_entity.id
_entity.type
_entity.pdbx_description
1 polymer ?
#
loop_
_entity_poly.entity_id
_entity_poly.type
_entity_poly.pdbx_seq_one_letter_code
_entity_poly.pdbx_strand_id
1 'polypeptide(L)'
;MTVEILLHQICSSSFISQEWITALYIPDASYYGPIDFRAMASSQFELLKTLCTSVRAVILAVLSDLNNTQLVTNRVQLATQIETEAKARDQQAQSDALSRINDALKLIELTTRGNQLVSALNTNYVFALYSYMEDQLPFFLFSSTVWYTFVNNQTIKCDCSQNTCSYPAGFYQFVDSQNPMPRWFLKPQQYNATDVAPGFVGSCTPLESLRQTTFICLYNATCIAKLINYFPQLAQ
;
A
#
# COMPACT_ATOMS: atom_id res chain seq x y z
N MET A 1 31.12 -6.65 -17.38
CA MET A 1 30.79 -5.48 -16.54
C MET A 1 29.46 -5.79 -15.87
N THR A 2 29.41 -5.88 -14.55
CA THR A 2 28.17 -6.15 -13.81
C THR A 2 27.56 -4.82 -13.40
N VAL A 3 26.35 -4.51 -13.89
CA VAL A 3 25.60 -3.32 -13.48
C VAL A 3 24.91 -3.63 -12.15
N GLU A 4 25.19 -2.84 -11.13
CA GLU A 4 24.54 -2.97 -9.82
C GLU A 4 23.27 -2.11 -9.79
N ILE A 5 22.12 -2.73 -9.50
CA ILE A 5 20.83 -2.04 -9.38
C ILE A 5 20.62 -1.65 -7.92
N LEU A 6 20.67 -0.35 -7.64
CA LEU A 6 20.41 0.19 -6.31
C LEU A 6 18.94 0.61 -6.19
N LEU A 7 18.17 -0.14 -5.43
CA LEU A 7 16.79 0.19 -5.06
C LEU A 7 16.75 0.81 -3.65
N HIS A 8 15.58 1.33 -3.26
CA HIS A 8 15.34 1.78 -1.89
C HIS A 8 15.70 0.67 -0.88
N GLN A 9 16.32 1.03 0.25
CA GLN A 9 16.84 0.08 1.25
C GLN A 9 15.79 -0.93 1.73
N ILE A 10 14.52 -0.54 1.78
CA ILE A 10 13.43 -1.46 2.16
C ILE A 10 13.30 -2.66 1.21
N CYS A 11 13.61 -2.48 -0.08
CA CYS A 11 13.54 -3.53 -1.10
C CYS A 11 14.65 -4.57 -1.00
N SER A 12 15.63 -4.37 -0.11
CA SER A 12 16.67 -5.34 0.23
C SER A 12 16.63 -5.76 1.70
N SER A 13 15.62 -5.30 2.45
CA SER A 13 15.46 -5.59 3.87
C SER A 13 14.64 -6.85 4.11
N SER A 14 14.67 -7.37 5.34
CA SER A 14 13.79 -8.46 5.78
C SER A 14 12.30 -8.08 5.78
N PHE A 15 11.96 -6.78 5.71
CA PHE A 15 10.56 -6.32 5.76
C PHE A 15 9.75 -6.63 4.48
N ILE A 16 10.40 -7.06 3.41
CA ILE A 16 9.70 -7.56 2.20
C ILE A 16 9.76 -9.08 2.07
N SER A 17 10.31 -9.78 3.08
CA SER A 17 10.37 -11.24 3.13
C SER A 17 8.99 -11.85 3.31
N GLN A 18 8.82 -13.09 2.89
CA GLN A 18 7.54 -13.78 3.09
C GLN A 18 7.28 -14.02 4.57
N GLU A 19 8.33 -14.30 5.33
CA GLU A 19 8.31 -14.51 6.77
C GLU A 19 7.73 -13.28 7.49
N TRP A 20 8.22 -12.08 7.15
CA TRP A 20 7.70 -10.83 7.71
C TRP A 20 6.23 -10.62 7.35
N ILE A 21 5.87 -10.79 6.08
CA ILE A 21 4.49 -10.56 5.61
C ILE A 21 3.52 -11.55 6.27
N THR A 22 3.90 -12.81 6.37
CA THR A 22 3.12 -13.86 7.04
C THR A 22 2.99 -13.59 8.53
N ALA A 23 4.03 -13.07 9.19
CA ALA A 23 3.95 -12.67 10.60
C ALA A 23 3.02 -11.47 10.85
N LEU A 24 2.78 -10.63 9.84
CA LEU A 24 1.77 -9.55 9.90
C LEU A 24 0.36 -10.02 9.56
N TYR A 25 0.19 -11.23 9.05
CA TYR A 25 -1.12 -11.75 8.66
C TYR A 25 -1.93 -12.17 9.88
N ILE A 26 -3.18 -11.68 9.94
CA ILE A 26 -4.14 -12.07 10.96
C ILE A 26 -5.32 -12.73 10.25
N PRO A 27 -5.62 -14.02 10.52
CA PRO A 27 -6.72 -14.74 9.85
C PRO A 27 -8.07 -14.02 9.95
N ASP A 28 -8.30 -13.39 11.10
CA ASP A 28 -9.52 -12.67 11.47
C ASP A 28 -9.37 -11.15 11.30
N ALA A 29 -8.54 -10.70 10.34
CA ALA A 29 -8.26 -9.28 10.10
C ALA A 29 -9.51 -8.43 9.84
N SER A 30 -10.59 -9.04 9.31
CA SER A 30 -11.89 -8.39 9.07
C SER A 30 -12.64 -8.02 10.35
N TYR A 31 -12.25 -8.55 11.52
CA TYR A 31 -12.77 -8.09 12.82
C TYR A 31 -12.24 -6.71 13.20
N TYR A 32 -11.12 -6.30 12.63
CA TYR A 32 -10.64 -4.93 12.80
C TYR A 32 -11.35 -4.00 11.83
N GLY A 33 -11.47 -2.73 12.23
CA GLY A 33 -12.02 -1.72 11.34
C GLY A 33 -11.19 -1.58 10.06
N PRO A 34 -11.79 -1.07 8.97
CA PRO A 34 -11.12 -0.88 7.67
C PRO A 34 -9.92 0.09 7.75
N ILE A 35 -9.84 0.89 8.82
CA ILE A 35 -8.75 1.83 9.06
C ILE A 35 -7.66 1.29 9.98
N ASP A 36 -7.88 0.13 10.60
CA ASP A 36 -6.94 -0.42 11.54
C ASP A 36 -5.72 -0.95 10.81
N PHE A 37 -4.53 -0.60 11.31
CA PHE A 37 -3.29 -1.06 10.72
C PHE A 37 -3.20 -2.59 10.69
N ARG A 38 -3.79 -3.29 11.67
CA ARG A 38 -3.87 -4.76 11.71
C ARG A 38 -4.66 -5.36 10.55
N ALA A 39 -5.67 -4.65 10.04
CA ALA A 39 -6.36 -5.09 8.84
C ALA A 39 -5.41 -4.99 7.64
N MET A 40 -4.81 -3.82 7.42
CA MET A 40 -4.13 -3.53 6.15
C MET A 40 -2.66 -3.92 6.07
N ALA A 41 -1.94 -4.11 7.18
CA ALA A 41 -0.48 -4.23 7.20
C ALA A 41 0.07 -5.29 6.25
N SER A 42 -0.41 -6.55 6.36
CA SER A 42 0.07 -7.64 5.49
C SER A 42 -0.07 -7.31 4.01
N SER A 43 -1.23 -6.79 3.58
CA SER A 43 -1.47 -6.40 2.18
C SER A 43 -0.62 -5.22 1.72
N GLN A 44 -0.32 -4.25 2.61
CA GLN A 44 0.59 -3.16 2.28
C GLN A 44 2.01 -3.68 2.01
N PHE A 45 2.51 -4.60 2.84
CA PHE A 45 3.84 -5.17 2.65
C PHE A 45 3.91 -6.14 1.45
N GLU A 46 2.83 -6.87 1.14
CA GLU A 46 2.74 -7.67 -0.08
C GLU A 46 2.79 -6.80 -1.35
N LEU A 47 2.08 -5.66 -1.34
CA LEU A 47 2.16 -4.70 -2.44
C LEU A 47 3.57 -4.08 -2.53
N LEU A 48 4.18 -3.72 -1.40
CA LEU A 48 5.55 -3.19 -1.38
C LEU A 48 6.55 -4.19 -1.98
N LYS A 49 6.48 -5.46 -1.59
CA LYS A 49 7.30 -6.54 -2.16
C LYS A 49 7.10 -6.63 -3.67
N THR A 50 5.84 -6.63 -4.12
CA THR A 50 5.48 -6.69 -5.54
C THR A 50 6.06 -5.50 -6.31
N LEU A 51 6.00 -4.28 -5.75
CA LEU A 51 6.57 -3.09 -6.36
C LEU A 51 8.10 -3.19 -6.45
N CYS A 52 8.77 -3.60 -5.37
CA CYS A 52 10.22 -3.80 -5.36
C CYS A 52 10.67 -4.81 -6.43
N THR A 53 9.97 -5.94 -6.57
CA THR A 53 10.27 -6.95 -7.60
C THR A 53 9.97 -6.43 -9.01
N SER A 54 8.87 -5.71 -9.19
CA SER A 54 8.45 -5.19 -10.50
C SER A 54 9.41 -4.12 -11.02
N VAL A 55 9.81 -3.17 -10.17
CA VAL A 55 10.79 -2.13 -10.52
C VAL A 55 12.12 -2.78 -10.93
N ARG A 56 12.58 -3.79 -10.19
CA ARG A 56 13.80 -4.54 -10.56
C ARG A 56 13.66 -5.18 -11.94
N ALA A 57 12.54 -5.84 -12.21
CA ALA A 57 12.30 -6.49 -13.49
C ALA A 57 12.29 -5.49 -14.65
N VAL A 58 11.66 -4.31 -14.48
CA VAL A 58 11.65 -3.24 -15.48
C VAL A 58 13.07 -2.73 -15.75
N ILE A 59 13.87 -2.47 -14.71
CA ILE A 59 15.25 -2.01 -14.88
C ILE A 59 16.09 -3.06 -15.61
N LEU A 60 15.96 -4.34 -15.25
CA LEU A 60 16.68 -5.43 -15.92
C LEU A 60 16.29 -5.56 -17.40
N ALA A 61 15.00 -5.40 -17.72
CA ALA A 61 14.52 -5.42 -19.10
C ALA A 61 15.12 -4.27 -19.92
N VAL A 62 15.10 -3.06 -19.38
CA VAL A 62 15.68 -1.88 -20.05
C VAL A 62 17.19 -2.00 -20.24
N LEU A 63 17.92 -2.53 -19.24
CA LEU A 63 19.35 -2.80 -19.37
C LEU A 63 19.65 -3.87 -20.43
N SER A 64 18.80 -4.90 -20.52
CA SER A 64 18.89 -5.91 -21.59
C SER A 64 18.69 -5.27 -22.97
N ASP A 65 17.69 -4.40 -23.13
CA ASP A 65 17.43 -3.69 -24.38
C ASP A 65 18.62 -2.79 -24.76
N LEU A 66 19.22 -2.10 -23.79
CA LEU A 66 20.40 -1.26 -24.01
C LEU A 66 21.62 -2.08 -24.42
N ASN A 67 21.88 -3.22 -23.77
CA ASN A 67 22.99 -4.11 -24.13
C ASN A 67 22.84 -4.75 -25.52
N ASN A 68 21.60 -4.99 -25.95
CA ASN A 68 21.32 -5.54 -27.27
C ASN A 68 21.34 -4.48 -28.38
N THR A 69 21.44 -3.20 -28.02
CA THR A 69 21.51 -2.10 -29.00
C THR A 69 22.92 -2.00 -29.57
N GLN A 70 23.08 -2.27 -30.87
CA GLN A 70 24.36 -2.08 -31.55
C GLN A 70 24.66 -0.59 -31.73
N LEU A 71 25.74 -0.12 -31.09
CA LEU A 71 26.33 1.21 -31.34
C LEU A 71 27.40 1.16 -32.45
N VAL A 72 27.72 -0.02 -32.96
CA VAL A 72 28.70 -0.21 -34.04
C VAL A 72 28.00 -0.04 -35.38
N THR A 73 28.42 0.97 -36.14
CA THR A 73 27.90 1.22 -37.49
C THR A 73 28.88 0.76 -38.56
N ASN A 74 28.41 0.56 -39.78
CA ASN A 74 29.25 0.25 -40.94
C ASN A 74 30.02 1.47 -41.49
N ARG A 75 29.98 2.61 -40.80
CA ARG A 75 30.66 3.85 -41.18
C ARG A 75 31.62 4.27 -40.08
N VAL A 76 32.75 4.84 -40.46
CA VAL A 76 33.66 5.48 -39.50
C VAL A 76 32.94 6.67 -38.88
N GLN A 77 32.62 6.56 -37.59
CA GLN A 77 32.04 7.65 -36.81
C GLN A 77 33.11 8.33 -35.98
N LEU A 78 32.92 9.62 -35.72
CA LEU A 78 33.74 10.36 -34.74
C LEU A 78 33.41 9.84 -33.33
N ALA A 79 34.42 9.75 -32.46
CA ALA A 79 34.22 9.33 -31.06
C ALA A 79 33.11 10.15 -30.36
N THR A 80 33.04 11.45 -30.64
CA THR A 80 32.01 12.35 -30.10
C THR A 80 30.58 11.99 -30.55
N GLN A 81 30.42 11.43 -31.75
CA GLN A 81 29.11 10.98 -32.24
C GLN A 81 28.67 9.71 -31.50
N ILE A 82 29.59 8.76 -31.30
CA ILE A 82 29.34 7.54 -30.53
C ILE A 82 28.97 7.88 -29.08
N GLU A 83 29.70 8.80 -28.46
CA GLU A 83 29.40 9.29 -27.09
C GLU A 83 28.02 9.97 -27.00
N THR A 84 27.68 10.80 -27.99
CA THR A 84 26.38 11.47 -28.04
C THR A 84 25.24 10.47 -28.19
N GLU A 85 25.41 9.47 -29.07
CA GLU A 85 24.42 8.41 -29.25
C GLU A 85 24.27 7.55 -27.99
N ALA A 86 25.38 7.14 -27.37
CA ALA A 86 25.36 6.38 -26.12
C ALA A 86 24.61 7.13 -25.01
N LYS A 87 24.87 8.43 -24.85
CA LYS A 87 24.18 9.28 -23.87
C LYS A 87 22.68 9.44 -24.17
N ALA A 88 22.32 9.64 -25.44
CA ALA A 88 20.92 9.73 -25.84
C ALA A 88 20.16 8.42 -25.55
N ARG A 89 20.81 7.26 -25.78
CA ARG A 89 20.24 5.94 -25.47
C ARG A 89 20.06 5.70 -23.98
N ASP A 90 21.04 6.08 -23.16
CA ASP A 90 20.92 6.01 -21.70
C ASP A 90 19.74 6.88 -21.20
N GLN A 91 19.61 8.11 -21.71
CA GLN A 91 18.48 8.99 -21.37
C GLN A 91 17.14 8.40 -21.80
N GLN A 92 17.06 7.80 -22.99
CA GLN A 92 15.84 7.13 -23.46
C GLN A 92 15.49 5.93 -22.58
N ALA A 93 16.48 5.10 -22.23
CA ALA A 93 16.31 3.95 -21.35
C ALA A 93 15.74 4.35 -19.98
N GLN A 94 16.26 5.42 -19.38
CA GLN A 94 15.74 5.96 -18.11
C GLN A 94 14.28 6.44 -18.25
N SER A 95 13.97 7.15 -19.34
CA SER A 95 12.61 7.61 -19.63
C SER A 95 11.64 6.45 -19.82
N ASP A 96 12.05 5.41 -20.56
CA ASP A 96 11.23 4.23 -20.83
C ASP A 96 10.96 3.44 -19.55
N ALA A 97 11.97 3.28 -18.68
CA ALA A 97 11.81 2.64 -17.38
C ALA A 97 10.78 3.39 -16.53
N LEU A 98 10.89 4.72 -16.46
CA LEU A 98 9.98 5.57 -15.69
C LEU A 98 8.55 5.53 -16.25
N SER A 99 8.38 5.57 -17.58
CA SER A 99 7.07 5.46 -18.22
C SER A 99 6.41 4.13 -17.86
N ARG A 100 7.10 3.01 -18.05
CA ARG A 100 6.56 1.67 -17.77
C ARG A 100 6.12 1.51 -16.32
N ILE A 101 6.90 2.04 -15.37
CA ILE A 101 6.55 2.02 -13.95
C ILE A 101 5.31 2.88 -13.69
N ASN A 102 5.26 4.11 -14.23
CA ASN A 102 4.13 5.01 -14.05
C ASN A 102 2.85 4.46 -14.69
N ASP A 103 2.94 3.84 -15.86
CA ASP A 103 1.81 3.21 -16.54
C ASP A 103 1.25 2.06 -15.72
N ALA A 104 2.11 1.22 -15.13
CA ALA A 104 1.70 0.14 -14.24
C ALA A 104 1.01 0.67 -12.97
N LEU A 105 1.59 1.69 -12.32
CA LEU A 105 0.98 2.34 -11.16
C LEU A 105 -0.37 2.97 -11.50
N LYS A 106 -0.47 3.60 -12.68
CA LYS A 106 -1.70 4.23 -13.14
C LYS A 106 -2.78 3.20 -13.43
N LEU A 107 -2.41 2.06 -14.01
CA LEU A 107 -3.32 0.95 -14.24
C LEU A 107 -3.89 0.41 -12.91
N ILE A 108 -3.05 0.22 -11.88
CA ILE A 108 -3.50 -0.20 -10.55
C ILE A 108 -4.48 0.82 -9.96
N GLU A 109 -4.17 2.11 -10.07
CA GLU A 109 -5.05 3.18 -9.58
C GLU A 109 -6.41 3.18 -10.32
N LEU A 110 -6.39 3.13 -11.66
CA LEU A 110 -7.60 3.14 -12.49
C LEU A 110 -8.45 1.89 -12.29
N THR A 111 -7.83 0.72 -12.15
CA THR A 111 -8.57 -0.53 -11.89
C THR A 111 -9.16 -0.57 -10.49
N THR A 112 -8.49 0.00 -9.49
CA THR A 112 -9.01 0.02 -8.12
C THR A 112 -10.10 1.07 -7.93
N ARG A 113 -9.91 2.30 -8.42
CA ARG A 113 -10.86 3.40 -8.28
C ARG A 113 -11.96 3.38 -9.35
N GLY A 114 -11.57 3.26 -10.62
CA GLY A 114 -12.48 3.38 -11.76
C GLY A 114 -13.47 2.23 -11.86
N ASN A 115 -13.06 1.01 -11.51
CA ASN A 115 -13.95 -0.15 -11.52
C ASN A 115 -14.66 -0.40 -10.18
N GLN A 116 -14.45 0.47 -9.17
CA GLN A 116 -15.02 0.32 -7.83
C GLN A 116 -14.76 -1.08 -7.22
N LEU A 117 -13.60 -1.67 -7.51
CA LEU A 117 -13.26 -2.99 -6.99
C LEU A 117 -13.11 -2.90 -5.48
N VAL A 118 -13.93 -3.67 -4.76
CA VAL A 118 -13.84 -3.82 -3.32
C VAL A 118 -12.50 -4.46 -2.98
N SER A 119 -11.70 -3.81 -2.14
CA SER A 119 -10.45 -4.40 -1.65
C SER A 119 -10.77 -5.64 -0.81
N ALA A 120 -9.87 -6.62 -0.78
CA ALA A 120 -10.11 -7.89 -0.08
C ALA A 120 -10.48 -7.73 1.42
N LEU A 121 -10.10 -6.59 2.02
CA LEU A 121 -10.36 -6.26 3.41
C LEU A 121 -11.35 -5.11 3.58
N ASN A 122 -12.11 -4.77 2.53
CA ASN A 122 -13.17 -3.76 2.59
C ASN A 122 -12.66 -2.36 3.05
N THR A 123 -11.38 -2.08 2.77
CA THR A 123 -10.71 -0.82 3.18
C THR A 123 -11.11 0.36 2.31
N ASN A 124 -11.71 0.15 1.14
CA ASN A 124 -12.24 1.21 0.27
C ASN A 124 -13.78 1.20 0.20
N TYR A 125 -14.41 0.05 0.44
CA TYR A 125 -15.86 -0.15 0.51
C TYR A 125 -16.19 -0.99 1.73
N VAL A 126 -17.00 -0.45 2.62
CA VAL A 126 -17.47 -1.11 3.82
C VAL A 126 -18.89 -1.60 3.59
N PHE A 127 -19.11 -2.90 3.69
CA PHE A 127 -20.45 -3.48 3.64
C PHE A 127 -21.02 -3.63 5.04
N ALA A 128 -22.22 -3.10 5.24
CA ALA A 128 -22.97 -3.21 6.48
C ALA A 128 -24.31 -3.89 6.22
N LEU A 129 -24.75 -4.73 7.15
CA LEU A 129 -26.12 -5.22 7.20
C LEU A 129 -26.90 -4.30 8.12
N TYR A 130 -27.99 -3.72 7.61
CA TYR A 130 -28.84 -2.81 8.35
C TYR A 130 -30.25 -3.42 8.49
N SER A 131 -30.76 -3.51 9.72
CA SER A 131 -32.18 -3.80 10.01
C SER A 131 -32.85 -2.54 10.54
N TYR A 132 -34.08 -2.27 10.06
CA TYR A 132 -34.89 -1.14 10.56
C TYR A 132 -35.61 -1.45 11.88
N MET A 133 -35.78 -2.72 12.24
CA MET A 133 -36.43 -3.14 13.49
C MET A 133 -35.60 -4.24 14.16
N GLU A 134 -35.44 -4.16 15.49
CA GLU A 134 -34.59 -5.07 16.28
C GLU A 134 -34.98 -6.56 16.11
N ASP A 135 -36.22 -6.87 15.69
CA ASP A 135 -36.75 -8.23 15.67
C ASP A 135 -37.33 -8.74 14.33
N GLN A 136 -37.15 -8.07 13.17
CA GLN A 136 -37.63 -8.62 11.88
C GLN A 136 -36.72 -8.40 10.65
N LEU A 137 -36.69 -9.44 9.81
CA LEU A 137 -36.15 -9.52 8.45
C LEU A 137 -36.97 -8.61 7.53
N PRO A 138 -36.40 -7.46 7.10
CA PRO A 138 -35.36 -7.56 6.09
C PRO A 138 -34.07 -6.84 6.48
N PHE A 139 -32.94 -7.55 6.32
CA PHE A 139 -31.62 -6.94 6.29
C PHE A 139 -31.40 -6.26 4.94
N PHE A 140 -31.01 -5.00 4.97
CA PHE A 140 -30.53 -4.27 3.82
C PHE A 140 -29.01 -4.35 3.78
N LEU A 141 -28.46 -4.70 2.63
CA LEU A 141 -27.03 -4.52 2.39
C LEU A 141 -26.80 -3.06 2.01
N PHE A 142 -26.03 -2.37 2.85
CA PHE A 142 -25.55 -1.02 2.58
C PHE A 142 -24.05 -1.06 2.33
N SER A 143 -23.58 -0.24 1.39
CA SER A 143 -22.15 -0.01 1.18
C SER A 143 -21.81 1.44 1.52
N SER A 144 -20.77 1.64 2.32
CA SER A 144 -20.18 2.96 2.57
C SER A 144 -18.77 3.02 2.04
N THR A 145 -18.41 4.14 1.42
CA THR A 145 -17.01 4.50 1.13
C THR A 145 -16.45 5.49 2.14
N VAL A 146 -17.23 5.80 3.18
CA VAL A 146 -16.96 6.89 4.12
C VAL A 146 -16.68 6.33 5.51
N TRP A 147 -15.67 6.86 6.17
CA TRP A 147 -15.39 6.56 7.58
C TRP A 147 -14.75 7.75 8.29
N TYR A 148 -14.72 7.67 9.62
CA TYR A 148 -14.20 8.72 10.49
C TYR A 148 -13.18 8.13 11.46
N THR A 149 -12.01 8.76 11.55
CA THR A 149 -11.00 8.43 12.56
C THR A 149 -10.73 9.62 13.45
N PHE A 150 -10.43 9.36 14.72
CA PHE A 150 -10.10 10.34 15.73
C PHE A 150 -8.65 10.13 16.18
N VAL A 151 -7.80 11.10 15.86
CA VAL A 151 -6.38 11.09 16.21
C VAL A 151 -6.03 12.45 16.80
N ASN A 152 -5.42 12.49 17.98
CA ASN A 152 -5.01 13.73 18.66
C ASN A 152 -6.14 14.79 18.76
N ASN A 153 -7.35 14.37 19.15
CA ASN A 153 -8.57 15.21 19.21
C ASN A 153 -9.01 15.82 17.87
N GLN A 154 -8.54 15.31 16.74
CA GLN A 154 -8.97 15.71 15.41
C GLN A 154 -9.76 14.59 14.74
N THR A 155 -10.91 14.96 14.16
CA THR A 155 -11.73 14.07 13.34
C THR A 155 -11.26 14.14 11.89
N ILE A 156 -10.81 13.02 11.35
CA ILE A 156 -10.48 12.88 9.93
C ILE A 156 -11.61 12.09 9.26
N LYS A 157 -12.27 12.72 8.29
CA LYS A 157 -13.26 12.07 7.42
C LYS A 157 -12.56 11.60 6.15
N CYS A 158 -12.67 10.31 5.84
CA CYS A 158 -12.26 9.75 4.57
C CYS A 158 -13.47 9.38 3.73
N ASP A 159 -13.43 9.69 2.43
CA ASP A 159 -14.40 9.24 1.45
C ASP A 159 -13.69 8.73 0.21
N CYS A 160 -13.67 7.41 0.05
CA CYS A 160 -12.95 6.73 -1.02
C CYS A 160 -13.70 6.64 -2.33
N SER A 161 -14.90 7.21 -2.40
CA SER A 161 -15.61 7.41 -3.66
C SER A 161 -15.18 8.68 -4.40
N GLN A 162 -14.71 9.70 -3.67
CA GLN A 162 -14.46 11.03 -4.25
C GLN A 162 -13.02 11.53 -4.07
N ASN A 163 -12.38 11.27 -2.93
CA ASN A 163 -11.11 11.91 -2.58
C ASN A 163 -10.01 10.91 -2.21
N THR A 164 -8.75 11.29 -2.43
CA THR A 164 -7.61 10.71 -1.71
C THR A 164 -7.75 11.06 -0.23
N CYS A 165 -7.82 10.05 0.64
CA CYS A 165 -7.75 10.25 2.08
C CYS A 165 -6.48 9.65 2.66
N SER A 166 -5.92 10.33 3.66
CA SER A 166 -4.72 9.88 4.36
C SER A 166 -4.87 10.14 5.84
N TYR A 167 -4.49 9.17 6.65
CA TYR A 167 -4.49 9.29 8.10
C TYR A 167 -3.29 8.53 8.66
N PRO A 168 -2.79 8.90 9.86
CA PRO A 168 -1.75 8.12 10.51
C PRO A 168 -2.22 6.68 10.70
N ALA A 169 -1.44 5.70 10.24
CA ALA A 169 -1.80 4.30 10.49
C ALA A 169 -1.69 4.03 11.99
N GLY A 170 -2.70 3.38 12.56
CA GLY A 170 -2.77 3.16 13.99
C GLY A 170 -3.56 1.91 14.35
N PHE A 171 -3.57 1.64 15.64
CA PHE A 171 -4.30 0.54 16.25
C PHE A 171 -5.52 1.13 16.93
N TYR A 172 -6.70 0.72 16.50
CA TYR A 172 -7.95 1.34 16.91
C TYR A 172 -8.77 0.38 17.76
N GLN A 173 -9.50 0.96 18.70
CA GLN A 173 -10.56 0.26 19.42
C GLN A 173 -11.91 0.82 18.99
N PHE A 174 -12.90 -0.06 18.89
CA PHE A 174 -14.28 0.34 18.67
C PHE A 174 -14.80 1.03 19.94
N VAL A 175 -15.33 2.24 19.77
CA VAL A 175 -15.74 3.13 20.87
C VAL A 175 -17.09 2.71 21.47
N ASP A 176 -17.88 1.88 20.80
CA ASP A 176 -19.23 1.52 21.24
C ASP A 176 -19.29 0.08 21.77
N SER A 177 -18.98 -0.08 23.06
CA SER A 177 -19.00 -1.38 23.76
C SER A 177 -20.35 -1.72 24.41
N GLN A 178 -21.36 -0.84 24.29
CA GLN A 178 -22.63 -1.00 25.03
C GLN A 178 -23.80 -1.47 24.18
N ASN A 179 -23.65 -1.58 22.85
CA ASN A 179 -24.70 -2.12 22.00
C ASN A 179 -24.29 -3.49 21.44
N PRO A 180 -24.88 -4.61 21.92
CA PRO A 180 -24.57 -5.96 21.45
C PRO A 180 -25.17 -6.25 20.07
N MET A 181 -25.68 -5.24 19.35
CA MET A 181 -26.10 -5.41 17.99
C MET A 181 -24.92 -5.92 17.14
N PRO A 182 -25.18 -6.85 16.20
CA PRO A 182 -24.14 -7.59 15.51
C PRO A 182 -23.09 -6.64 14.93
N ARG A 183 -21.79 -7.00 15.02
CA ARG A 183 -20.61 -6.29 14.45
C ARG A 183 -20.68 -6.00 12.93
N TRP A 184 -21.83 -6.26 12.33
CA TRP A 184 -22.27 -6.07 10.95
C TRP A 184 -22.95 -4.72 10.74
N PHE A 185 -23.32 -4.02 11.83
CA PHE A 185 -23.74 -2.63 11.81
C PHE A 185 -22.51 -1.73 11.84
N LEU A 186 -21.79 -1.67 10.73
CA LEU A 186 -20.82 -0.61 10.48
C LEU A 186 -21.61 0.68 10.23
N LYS A 187 -22.14 1.29 11.31
CA LYS A 187 -22.12 2.76 11.31
C LYS A 187 -20.65 3.09 11.04
N PRO A 188 -20.31 4.04 10.16
CA PRO A 188 -18.94 4.50 10.00
C PRO A 188 -18.48 5.10 11.34
N GLN A 189 -18.10 4.21 12.25
CA GLN A 189 -18.02 4.42 13.68
C GLN A 189 -16.68 5.06 13.94
N GLN A 190 -16.73 6.01 14.84
CA GLN A 190 -15.59 6.80 15.24
C GLN A 190 -14.55 5.86 15.84
N TYR A 191 -13.41 5.73 15.18
CA TYR A 191 -12.30 4.95 15.68
C TYR A 191 -11.36 5.87 16.47
N ASN A 192 -11.09 5.52 17.72
CA ASN A 192 -10.07 6.21 18.52
C ASN A 192 -8.75 5.48 18.40
N ALA A 193 -7.71 6.19 17.91
CA ALA A 193 -6.37 5.64 17.86
C ALA A 193 -5.88 5.39 19.29
N THR A 194 -5.64 4.13 19.64
CA THR A 194 -5.01 3.75 20.91
C THR A 194 -3.51 3.95 20.86
N ASP A 195 -2.91 3.66 19.70
CA ASP A 195 -1.52 3.93 19.40
C ASP A 195 -1.38 4.15 17.88
N VAL A 196 -0.37 4.91 17.48
CA VAL A 196 -0.07 5.22 16.07
C VAL A 196 1.26 4.58 15.72
N ALA A 197 1.36 3.99 14.54
CA ALA A 197 2.59 3.44 13.98
C ALA A 197 3.31 4.54 13.16
N PRO A 198 4.34 5.22 13.69
CA PRO A 198 4.94 6.39 13.05
C PRO A 198 5.47 6.10 11.65
N GLY A 199 5.18 7.00 10.72
CA GLY A 199 5.61 6.89 9.32
C GLY A 199 4.87 5.86 8.49
N PHE A 200 3.92 5.10 9.06
CA PHE A 200 2.90 4.40 8.29
C PHE A 200 1.67 5.29 8.11
N VAL A 201 1.07 5.22 6.93
CA VAL A 201 -0.11 5.99 6.56
C VAL A 201 -1.21 5.03 6.13
N GLY A 202 -2.41 5.16 6.70
CA GLY A 202 -3.60 4.51 6.20
C GLY A 202 -4.26 5.36 5.10
N SER A 203 -4.89 4.71 4.13
CA SER A 203 -5.56 5.36 3.00
C SER A 203 -6.68 4.46 2.45
N CYS A 204 -7.35 4.91 1.39
CA CYS A 204 -8.39 4.14 0.69
C CYS A 204 -7.83 2.85 0.08
N THR A 205 -6.63 2.93 -0.49
CA THR A 205 -5.96 1.81 -1.15
C THR A 205 -4.57 1.59 -0.57
N PRO A 206 -4.05 0.35 -0.57
CA PRO A 206 -2.67 0.09 -0.16
C PRO A 206 -1.65 0.90 -0.98
N LEU A 207 -1.92 1.15 -2.28
CA LEU A 207 -1.03 1.94 -3.12
C LEU A 207 -0.95 3.41 -2.67
N GLU A 208 -2.09 4.04 -2.39
CA GLU A 208 -2.12 5.43 -1.90
C GLU A 208 -1.47 5.59 -0.54
N SER A 209 -1.65 4.58 0.32
CA SER A 209 -0.99 4.47 1.62
C SER A 209 0.54 4.38 1.47
N LEU A 210 1.03 3.48 0.63
CA LEU A 210 2.48 3.28 0.42
C LEU A 210 3.15 4.53 -0.15
N ARG A 211 2.48 5.26 -1.07
CA ARG A 211 3.01 6.51 -1.65
C ARG A 211 3.30 7.60 -0.62
N GLN A 212 2.70 7.51 0.56
CA GLN A 212 2.81 8.51 1.63
C GLN A 212 3.56 7.99 2.86
N THR A 213 3.87 6.69 2.88
CA THR A 213 4.56 6.03 3.97
C THR A 213 6.06 6.34 3.92
N THR A 214 6.63 6.69 5.07
CA THR A 214 8.08 6.98 5.21
C THR A 214 8.86 5.80 5.78
N PHE A 215 8.17 4.78 6.31
CA PHE A 215 8.74 3.59 6.94
C PHE A 215 9.64 3.87 8.15
N ILE A 216 9.61 5.08 8.74
CA ILE A 216 10.51 5.45 9.85
C ILE A 216 10.38 4.50 11.06
N CYS A 217 9.19 3.95 11.32
CA CYS A 217 8.98 2.94 12.36
C CYS A 217 9.87 1.71 12.19
N LEU A 218 10.13 1.27 10.95
CA LEU A 218 10.91 0.07 10.68
C LEU A 218 12.39 0.22 11.04
N TYR A 219 12.86 1.45 11.22
CA TYR A 219 14.23 1.77 11.61
C TYR A 219 14.33 2.24 13.07
N ASN A 220 13.26 2.05 13.85
CA ASN A 220 13.20 2.43 15.26
C ASN A 220 12.84 1.21 16.12
N ALA A 221 13.77 0.77 16.97
CA ALA A 221 13.60 -0.42 17.81
C ALA A 221 12.37 -0.33 18.72
N THR A 222 12.08 0.84 19.30
CA THR A 222 10.89 1.06 20.12
C THR A 222 9.62 0.90 19.30
N CYS A 223 9.62 1.33 18.04
CA CYS A 223 8.46 1.15 17.17
C CYS A 223 8.28 -0.30 16.72
N ILE A 224 9.35 -1.01 16.38
CA ILE A 224 9.28 -2.45 16.10
C ILE A 224 8.74 -3.21 17.31
N ALA A 225 9.21 -2.90 18.51
CA ALA A 225 8.68 -3.50 19.75
C ALA A 225 7.17 -3.22 19.93
N LYS A 226 6.69 -2.03 19.54
CA LYS A 226 5.25 -1.73 19.51
C LYS A 226 4.51 -2.60 18.49
N LEU A 227 5.04 -2.77 17.28
CA LEU A 227 4.41 -3.63 16.27
C LEU A 227 4.26 -5.07 16.78
N ILE A 228 5.26 -5.60 17.49
CA ILE A 228 5.21 -6.95 18.09
C ILE A 228 4.03 -7.11 19.04
N ASN A 229 3.64 -6.07 19.79
CA ASN A 229 2.48 -6.14 20.69
C ASN A 229 1.15 -6.36 19.95
N TYR A 230 1.06 -5.90 18.70
CA TYR A 230 -0.14 -6.01 17.88
C TYR A 230 -0.06 -7.15 16.85
N PHE A 231 1.15 -7.63 16.54
CA PHE A 231 1.43 -8.76 15.67
C PHE A 231 2.36 -9.76 16.39
N PRO A 232 1.82 -10.61 17.30
CA PRO A 232 2.64 -11.47 18.14
C PRO A 232 3.53 -12.47 17.38
N GLN A 233 3.18 -12.79 16.13
CA GLN A 233 3.99 -13.67 15.27
C GLN A 233 5.33 -13.04 14.86
N LEU A 234 5.50 -11.71 15.00
CA LEU A 234 6.77 -11.03 14.77
C LEU A 234 7.84 -11.35 15.84
N ALA A 235 7.45 -11.92 16.98
CA ALA A 235 8.36 -12.27 18.06
C ALA A 235 8.98 -13.67 17.94
N GLN A 236 8.52 -14.46 16.96
CA GLN A 236 8.95 -15.85 16.72
C GLN A 236 10.07 -15.89 15.68
#